data_AF-A0AAV1JC35-F1
#
_entry.id   AF-A0AAV1JC35-F1
#
_cell.length_a   1.000
_cell.length_b   1.000
_cell.length_c   1.000
_cell.angle_alpha   90.00
_cell.angle_beta   90.00
_cell.angle_gamma   90.00
#
_symmetry.space_group_name_H-M   'P 1'
#
loop_
_entity.id
_entity.type
_entity.pdbx_description
1 polymer ?
#
loop_
_entity_poly.entity_id
_entity_poly.type
_entity_poly.pdbx_seq_one_letter_code
_entity_poly.pdbx_strand_id
1 'polypeptide(L)'
;MLKVCWDCLFGNGQQTEVVNGTALNGHTVGSIAQRENEMAYKIPRPLQNEDVIEVKGLMRSNPERICIALMTGQYNIDYNNVACEVEARFIDGDNMVLRTIVNGQMDEQVLERERPSDLLPAEFTFAFKLVQDYNSDRIEIAIGQSHLAEVDLKHSFQDISYVTLSHDILKVNELIFKFN
;
A
#
# COMPACT_ATOMS: atom_id res chain seq x y z
N MET A 1 -52.48 -17.26 -19.46
CA MET A 1 -51.96 -16.56 -18.26
C MET A 1 -50.53 -16.14 -18.56
N LEU A 2 -50.34 -14.85 -18.83
CA LEU A 2 -49.06 -14.25 -19.17
C LEU A 2 -48.27 -13.99 -17.88
N LYS A 3 -47.03 -14.46 -17.87
CA LYS A 3 -46.03 -14.28 -16.80
C LYS A 3 -45.44 -12.87 -16.99
N VAL A 4 -45.71 -11.97 -16.05
CA VAL A 4 -45.13 -10.62 -16.05
C VAL A 4 -43.79 -10.67 -15.31
N CYS A 5 -42.70 -10.37 -16.03
CA CYS A 5 -41.36 -10.16 -15.46
C CYS A 5 -41.38 -8.91 -14.57
N TRP A 6 -40.98 -9.08 -13.32
CA TRP A 6 -40.99 -8.03 -12.29
C TRP A 6 -39.60 -7.68 -11.76
N ASP A 7 -38.53 -7.87 -12.52
CA ASP A 7 -37.16 -7.52 -12.07
C ASP A 7 -36.38 -6.70 -13.13
N CYS A 8 -36.97 -5.59 -13.56
CA CYS A 8 -36.25 -4.50 -14.25
C CYS A 8 -36.28 -3.20 -13.42
N LEU A 9 -36.15 -3.30 -12.10
CA LEU A 9 -36.20 -2.16 -11.19
C LEU A 9 -35.25 -2.35 -10.01
N PHE A 10 -33.93 -2.45 -10.20
CA PHE A 10 -32.94 -1.90 -9.24
C PHE A 10 -31.60 -1.76 -9.98
N GLY A 11 -31.02 -0.56 -9.88
CA GLY A 11 -29.97 -0.04 -10.74
C GLY A 11 -28.65 -0.77 -10.73
N ASN A 12 -27.80 -0.37 -11.68
CA ASN A 12 -26.38 -0.69 -11.79
C ASN A 12 -25.67 -0.50 -10.45
N GLY A 13 -25.61 -1.55 -9.64
CA GLY A 13 -24.63 -1.68 -8.59
C GLY A 13 -23.32 -2.08 -9.23
N GLN A 14 -22.36 -1.16 -9.31
CA GLN A 14 -20.97 -1.55 -9.48
C GLN A 14 -20.66 -2.63 -8.42
N GLN A 15 -20.23 -3.81 -8.88
CA GLN A 15 -19.71 -4.84 -7.99
C GLN A 15 -18.57 -4.20 -7.20
N THR A 16 -18.82 -3.93 -5.93
CA THR A 16 -17.78 -3.50 -5.00
C THR A 16 -16.89 -4.72 -4.80
N GLU A 17 -15.69 -4.70 -5.38
CA GLU A 17 -14.73 -5.79 -5.21
C GLU A 17 -14.31 -5.84 -3.74
N VAL A 18 -14.69 -6.91 -3.06
CA VAL A 18 -14.15 -7.24 -1.74
C VAL A 18 -12.68 -7.58 -1.96
N VAL A 19 -11.76 -6.86 -1.31
CA VAL A 19 -10.36 -7.26 -1.31
C VAL A 19 -10.28 -8.52 -0.48
N ASN A 20 -10.07 -9.65 -1.14
CA ASN A 20 -9.66 -10.87 -0.45
C ASN A 20 -8.20 -10.69 -0.05
N GLY A 21 -7.95 -10.01 1.08
CA GLY A 21 -6.60 -9.90 1.61
C GLY A 21 -6.10 -11.31 1.91
N THR A 22 -4.99 -11.71 1.31
CA THR A 22 -4.47 -13.06 1.48
C THR A 22 -3.55 -13.04 2.69
N ALA A 23 -3.99 -13.56 3.84
CA ALA A 23 -3.04 -13.89 4.89
C ALA A 23 -2.15 -15.03 4.38
N LEU A 24 -0.86 -14.99 4.70
CA LEU A 24 0.12 -16.04 4.36
C LEU A 24 -0.27 -17.45 4.85
N ASN A 25 -1.33 -17.58 5.67
CA ASN A 25 -1.89 -18.84 6.18
C ASN A 25 -3.36 -19.11 5.77
N GLY A 26 -3.89 -18.46 4.72
CA GLY A 26 -5.22 -18.78 4.18
C GLY A 26 -6.42 -18.15 4.89
N HIS A 27 -6.19 -17.16 5.77
CA HIS A 27 -7.26 -16.33 6.31
C HIS A 27 -7.53 -15.13 5.39
N THR A 28 -8.75 -15.01 4.90
CA THR A 28 -9.20 -13.86 4.13
C THR A 28 -9.37 -12.66 5.06
N VAL A 29 -8.63 -11.59 4.83
CA VAL A 29 -8.89 -10.29 5.46
C VAL A 29 -10.06 -9.67 4.70
N GLY A 30 -11.21 -9.49 5.36
CA GLY A 30 -12.36 -8.86 4.76
C GLY A 30 -12.27 -7.34 4.89
N SER A 31 -11.86 -6.65 3.82
CA SER A 31 -12.01 -5.20 3.72
C SER A 31 -12.55 -4.84 2.35
N ILE A 32 -13.32 -3.75 2.27
CA ILE A 32 -13.76 -3.20 0.99
C ILE A 32 -12.57 -2.46 0.38
N ALA A 33 -12.28 -2.73 -0.89
CA ALA A 33 -11.25 -2.00 -1.63
C ALA A 33 -11.60 -0.52 -1.64
N GLN A 34 -10.67 0.36 -1.26
CA GLN A 34 -10.86 1.79 -1.49
C GLN A 34 -10.10 2.30 -2.71
N ARG A 35 -9.18 1.49 -3.24
CA ARG A 35 -8.36 1.83 -4.40
C ARG A 35 -8.60 0.85 -5.53
N GLU A 36 -8.34 1.31 -6.74
CA GLU A 36 -8.38 0.47 -7.92
C GLU A 36 -7.31 -0.63 -7.83
N ASN A 37 -7.65 -1.86 -8.21
CA ASN A 37 -6.76 -3.03 -8.23
C ASN A 37 -5.99 -3.24 -6.91
N GLU A 38 -6.65 -2.98 -5.79
CA GLU A 38 -6.02 -3.06 -4.48
C GLU A 38 -5.79 -4.51 -4.04
N MET A 39 -4.54 -4.82 -3.74
CA MET A 39 -4.08 -6.03 -3.09
C MET A 39 -3.66 -5.69 -1.67
N ALA A 40 -4.11 -6.48 -0.70
CA ALA A 40 -3.76 -6.29 0.71
C ALA A 40 -3.17 -7.56 1.31
N TYR A 41 -2.11 -7.39 2.09
CA TYR A 41 -1.40 -8.47 2.76
C TYR A 41 -1.29 -8.16 4.25
N LYS A 42 -1.68 -9.13 5.08
CA LYS A 42 -1.53 -9.01 6.53
C LYS A 42 -0.11 -9.33 6.93
N ILE A 43 0.49 -8.46 7.75
CA ILE A 43 1.81 -8.67 8.34
C ILE A 43 1.67 -9.77 9.41
N PRO A 44 2.56 -10.79 9.41
CA PRO A 44 2.34 -12.00 10.20
C PRO A 44 2.61 -11.83 11.71
N ARG A 45 3.33 -10.77 12.13
CA ARG A 45 3.51 -10.39 13.53
C ARG A 45 3.60 -8.85 13.67
N PRO A 46 3.36 -8.29 14.86
CA PRO A 46 3.65 -6.88 15.12
C PRO A 46 5.09 -6.55 14.77
N LEU A 47 5.30 -5.39 14.14
CA LEU A 47 6.62 -4.93 13.70
C LEU A 47 7.44 -4.41 14.88
N GLN A 48 8.76 -4.53 14.75
CA GLN A 48 9.77 -4.10 15.71
C GLN A 48 10.89 -3.34 15.02
N ASN A 49 11.73 -2.68 15.82
CA ASN A 49 12.92 -2.01 15.31
C ASN A 49 13.81 -2.97 14.49
N GLU A 50 14.37 -2.47 13.39
CA GLU A 50 15.20 -3.17 12.40
C GLU A 50 14.49 -4.26 11.58
N ASP A 51 13.18 -4.47 11.75
CA ASP A 51 12.41 -5.30 10.82
C ASP A 51 12.43 -4.67 9.41
N VAL A 52 12.31 -5.52 8.38
CA VAL A 52 12.26 -5.09 6.98
C VAL A 52 11.10 -5.75 6.25
N ILE A 53 10.33 -4.95 5.54
CA ILE A 53 9.29 -5.39 4.61
C ILE A 53 9.79 -5.09 3.20
N GLU A 54 9.96 -6.12 2.38
CA GLU A 54 10.39 -5.99 0.98
C GLU A 54 9.28 -6.48 0.06
N VAL A 55 8.89 -5.65 -0.90
CA VAL A 55 7.86 -5.95 -1.88
C VAL A 55 8.44 -5.91 -3.28
N LYS A 56 8.35 -7.04 -4.00
CA LYS A 56 8.74 -7.13 -5.40
C LYS A 56 7.51 -7.33 -6.26
N GLY A 57 7.37 -6.53 -7.30
CA GLY A 57 6.19 -6.53 -8.14
C GLY A 57 6.47 -6.26 -9.59
N LEU A 58 5.40 -6.36 -10.39
CA LEU A 58 5.38 -5.99 -11.79
C LEU A 58 4.26 -4.96 -11.98
N MET A 59 4.58 -3.84 -12.62
CA MET A 59 3.60 -2.84 -13.04
C MET A 59 3.20 -3.00 -14.51
N ARG A 60 2.08 -2.39 -14.91
CA ARG A 60 1.63 -2.33 -16.30
C ARG A 60 2.66 -1.60 -17.16
N SER A 61 2.64 -1.86 -18.46
CA SER A 61 3.35 -1.04 -19.43
C SER A 61 2.75 0.37 -19.48
N ASN A 62 3.58 1.41 -19.43
CA ASN A 62 3.17 2.82 -19.34
C ASN A 62 2.20 3.05 -18.16
N PRO A 63 2.65 2.78 -16.92
CA PRO A 63 1.80 2.99 -15.75
C PRO A 63 1.47 4.48 -15.62
N GLU A 64 0.28 4.81 -15.14
CA GLU A 64 -0.08 6.17 -14.75
C GLU A 64 0.37 6.43 -13.32
N ARG A 65 0.08 5.46 -12.44
CA ARG A 65 0.49 5.51 -11.03
C ARG A 65 0.56 4.14 -10.39
N ILE A 66 1.45 4.00 -9.41
CA ILE A 66 1.47 2.87 -8.48
C ILE A 66 1.48 3.40 -7.05
N CYS A 67 0.91 2.63 -6.13
CA CYS A 67 0.88 3.01 -4.72
C CYS A 67 1.14 1.79 -3.84
N ILE A 68 2.03 1.96 -2.87
CA ILE A 68 2.34 0.97 -1.83
C ILE A 68 2.22 1.66 -0.48
N ALA A 69 1.43 1.08 0.42
CA ALA A 69 1.20 1.66 1.73
C ALA A 69 1.32 0.65 2.87
N LEU A 70 1.86 1.13 3.99
CA LEU A 70 1.84 0.49 5.29
C LEU A 70 0.68 1.08 6.09
N MET A 71 -0.28 0.23 6.45
CA MET A 71 -1.55 0.66 7.03
C MET A 71 -1.79 0.02 8.38
N THR A 72 -2.48 0.74 9.26
CA THR A 72 -2.87 0.22 10.56
C THR A 72 -4.19 -0.56 10.47
N GLY A 73 -4.53 -1.25 11.55
CA GLY A 73 -5.84 -1.86 11.73
C GLY A 73 -5.78 -3.24 12.38
N GLN A 74 -6.70 -3.49 13.33
CA GLN A 74 -6.69 -4.74 14.10
C GLN A 74 -7.38 -5.89 13.35
N TYR A 75 -8.56 -5.63 12.80
CA TYR A 75 -9.40 -6.62 12.13
C TYR A 75 -9.53 -6.35 10.63
N ASN A 76 -9.65 -5.08 10.28
CA ASN A 76 -9.78 -4.57 8.91
C ASN A 76 -8.74 -3.46 8.72
N ILE A 77 -8.45 -3.14 7.46
CA ILE A 77 -7.58 -2.03 7.08
C ILE A 77 -8.23 -0.72 7.48
N ASP A 78 -7.49 0.15 8.16
CA ASP A 78 -7.96 1.49 8.53
C ASP A 78 -7.43 2.55 7.55
N TYR A 79 -8.25 2.93 6.58
CA TYR A 79 -7.89 3.95 5.58
C TYR A 79 -7.79 5.37 6.16
N ASN A 80 -8.27 5.60 7.39
CA ASN A 80 -8.07 6.87 8.08
C ASN A 80 -6.73 6.92 8.82
N ASN A 81 -5.98 5.82 8.86
CA ASN A 81 -4.71 5.71 9.56
C ASN A 81 -3.68 4.96 8.70
N VAL A 82 -2.98 5.73 7.87
CA VAL A 82 -1.91 5.25 6.99
C VAL A 82 -0.57 5.65 7.60
N ALA A 83 0.26 4.67 7.93
CA ALA A 83 1.52 4.91 8.61
C ALA A 83 2.59 5.47 7.69
N CYS A 84 2.68 4.93 6.48
CA CYS A 84 3.55 5.41 5.43
C CYS A 84 3.00 4.94 4.10
N GLU A 85 2.89 5.84 3.13
CA GLU A 85 2.50 5.52 1.77
C GLU A 85 3.44 6.17 0.79
N VAL A 86 3.81 5.39 -0.21
CA VAL A 86 4.60 5.82 -1.35
C VAL A 86 3.74 5.70 -2.59
N GLU A 87 3.50 6.83 -3.26
CA GLU A 87 2.83 6.87 -4.56
C GLU A 87 3.80 7.38 -5.62
N ALA A 88 3.99 6.58 -6.67
CA ALA A 88 4.73 7.00 -7.84
C ALA A 88 3.72 7.44 -8.91
N ARG A 89 3.77 8.70 -9.34
CA ARG A 89 2.91 9.26 -10.39
C ARG A 89 3.76 9.48 -11.63
N PHE A 90 3.58 8.65 -12.65
CA PHE A 90 4.36 8.72 -13.90
C PHE A 90 3.78 9.72 -14.90
N ILE A 91 2.47 9.99 -14.80
CA ILE A 91 1.80 11.06 -15.53
C ILE A 91 1.62 12.28 -14.62
N ASP A 92 1.38 13.45 -15.22
CA ASP A 92 1.11 14.71 -14.50
C ASP A 92 2.22 15.14 -13.51
N GLY A 93 3.45 15.21 -14.03
CA GLY A 93 4.58 15.82 -13.33
C GLY A 93 5.68 14.85 -12.92
N ASP A 94 5.51 13.55 -13.16
CA ASP A 94 6.52 12.50 -12.96
C ASP A 94 7.20 12.62 -11.58
N ASN A 95 6.42 12.43 -10.52
CA ASN A 95 6.87 12.66 -9.15
C ASN A 95 6.53 11.49 -8.22
N MET A 96 7.36 11.36 -7.19
CA MET A 96 7.10 10.50 -6.05
C MET A 96 6.44 11.33 -4.94
N VAL A 97 5.44 10.74 -4.29
CA VAL A 97 4.71 11.36 -3.19
C VAL A 97 4.76 10.44 -1.99
N LEU A 98 5.06 11.01 -0.82
CA LEU A 98 4.95 10.36 0.47
C LEU A 98 3.72 10.88 1.19
N ARG A 99 2.95 9.97 1.79
CA ARG A 99 1.79 10.33 2.61
C ARG A 99 1.79 9.61 3.95
N THR A 100 1.31 10.34 4.95
CA THR A 100 0.93 9.81 6.25
C THR A 100 -0.47 10.32 6.56
N ILE A 101 -1.37 9.45 6.99
CA ILE A 101 -2.73 9.82 7.37
C ILE A 101 -2.92 9.48 8.85
N VAL A 102 -3.38 10.45 9.64
CA VAL A 102 -3.69 10.28 11.06
C VAL A 102 -5.11 10.76 11.30
N ASN A 103 -6.01 9.87 11.71
CA ASN A 103 -7.43 10.18 11.94
C ASN A 103 -8.08 10.91 10.75
N GLY A 104 -7.74 10.50 9.53
CA GLY A 104 -8.24 11.08 8.27
C GLY A 104 -7.56 12.39 7.87
N GLN A 105 -6.65 12.94 8.67
CA GLN A 105 -5.85 14.11 8.29
C GLN A 105 -4.62 13.65 7.53
N MET A 106 -4.48 14.13 6.30
CA MET A 106 -3.40 13.78 5.39
C MET A 106 -2.24 14.78 5.49
N ASP A 107 -1.05 14.26 5.69
CA ASP A 107 0.22 14.94 5.50
C ASP A 107 0.85 14.39 4.21
N GLU A 108 1.15 15.26 3.27
CA GLU A 108 1.66 14.90 1.94
C GLU A 108 2.97 15.65 1.66
N GLN A 109 3.98 14.91 1.23
CA GLN A 109 5.26 15.45 0.78
C GLN A 109 5.56 14.97 -0.63
N VAL A 110 5.82 15.90 -1.54
CA VAL A 110 6.32 15.60 -2.89
C VAL A 110 7.85 15.51 -2.85
N LEU A 111 8.41 14.42 -3.37
CA LEU A 111 9.85 14.21 -3.49
C LEU A 111 10.33 14.80 -4.83
N GLU A 112 10.59 16.11 -4.85
CA GLU A 112 10.84 16.87 -6.10
C GLU A 112 12.01 16.39 -6.96
N ARG A 113 12.95 15.63 -6.39
CA ARG A 113 14.15 15.14 -7.08
C ARG A 113 14.02 13.71 -7.59
N GLU A 114 13.00 12.99 -7.13
CA GLU A 114 12.85 11.56 -7.38
C GLU A 114 11.76 11.35 -8.43
N ARG A 115 12.19 11.05 -9.65
CA ARG A 115 11.29 10.77 -10.77
C ARG A 115 11.01 9.28 -10.86
N PRO A 116 9.74 8.85 -10.76
CA PRO A 116 9.34 7.46 -10.97
C PRO A 116 9.93 6.87 -12.25
N SER A 117 9.88 7.60 -13.36
CA SER A 117 10.34 7.12 -14.66
C SER A 117 11.85 6.80 -14.73
N ASP A 118 12.65 7.47 -13.90
CA ASP A 118 14.10 7.27 -13.81
C ASP A 118 14.47 6.14 -12.82
N LEU A 119 13.62 5.92 -11.81
CA LEU A 119 13.92 5.06 -10.65
C LEU A 119 13.27 3.68 -10.71
N LEU A 120 12.10 3.56 -11.32
CA LEU A 120 11.27 2.36 -11.28
C LEU A 120 11.26 1.64 -12.63
N PRO A 121 11.98 0.53 -12.77
CA PRO A 121 11.77 -0.39 -13.88
C PRO A 121 10.39 -1.06 -13.77
N ALA A 122 9.91 -1.64 -14.88
CA ALA A 122 8.64 -2.36 -14.93
C ALA A 122 8.53 -3.44 -13.82
N GLU A 123 9.64 -4.13 -13.56
CA GLU A 123 9.81 -4.92 -12.34
C GLU A 123 10.45 -4.04 -11.27
N PHE A 124 9.81 -3.94 -10.12
CA PHE A 124 10.25 -3.05 -9.04
C PHE A 124 10.47 -3.82 -7.75
N THR A 125 11.29 -3.23 -6.88
CA THR A 125 11.50 -3.67 -5.50
C THR A 125 11.41 -2.45 -4.59
N PHE A 126 10.48 -2.46 -3.65
CA PHE A 126 10.44 -1.51 -2.55
C PHE A 126 10.85 -2.20 -1.25
N ALA A 127 11.60 -1.50 -0.41
CA ALA A 127 11.90 -1.95 0.94
C ALA A 127 11.55 -0.86 1.95
N PHE A 128 10.91 -1.27 3.04
CA PHE A 128 10.60 -0.45 4.19
C PHE A 128 11.34 -1.03 5.39
N LYS A 129 12.30 -0.28 5.92
CA LYS A 129 13.04 -0.67 7.13
C LYS A 129 12.55 0.16 8.29
N LEU A 130 12.20 -0.51 9.38
CA LEU A 130 11.79 0.17 10.61
C LEU A 130 13.04 0.54 11.40
N VAL A 131 13.16 1.82 11.76
CA VAL A 131 14.31 2.33 12.50
C VAL A 131 13.79 3.14 13.69
N GLN A 132 14.22 2.77 14.89
CA GLN A 132 13.94 3.47 16.12
C GLN A 132 15.22 4.11 16.63
N ASP A 133 15.19 5.44 16.72
CA ASP A 133 16.21 6.21 17.42
C ASP A 133 15.76 6.56 18.84
N TYR A 134 16.63 7.25 19.58
CA TYR A 134 16.35 7.74 20.92
C TYR A 134 15.06 8.57 21.05
N ASN A 135 14.63 9.27 19.99
CA ASN A 135 13.51 10.23 20.06
C ASN A 135 12.43 10.04 18.98
N SER A 136 12.60 9.14 18.03
CA SER A 136 11.62 8.92 16.97
C SER A 136 11.67 7.50 16.42
N ASP A 137 10.48 7.02 16.07
CA ASP A 137 10.32 5.86 15.21
C ASP A 137 10.18 6.38 13.77
N ARG A 138 10.92 5.80 12.84
CA ARG A 138 10.91 6.18 11.43
C ARG A 138 10.92 4.97 10.51
N ILE A 139 10.51 5.20 9.27
CA ILE A 139 10.61 4.23 8.18
C ILE A 139 11.60 4.76 7.16
N GLU A 140 12.67 4.00 6.93
CA GLU A 140 13.55 4.20 5.80
C GLU A 140 12.99 3.45 4.59
N ILE A 141 12.90 4.14 3.45
CA ILE A 141 12.28 3.64 2.23
C ILE A 141 13.36 3.55 1.16
N ALA A 142 13.45 2.40 0.50
CA ALA A 142 14.38 2.17 -0.58
C ALA A 142 13.70 1.59 -1.83
N ILE A 143 14.23 1.94 -3.00
CA ILE A 143 13.89 1.34 -4.29
C ILE A 143 15.11 0.57 -4.79
N GLY A 144 14.97 -0.74 -4.96
CA GLY A 144 16.07 -1.62 -5.34
C GLY A 144 17.18 -1.63 -4.28
N GLN A 145 18.30 -0.96 -4.56
CA GLN A 145 19.43 -0.78 -3.63
C GLN A 145 19.66 0.68 -3.25
N SER A 146 18.81 1.59 -3.74
CA SER A 146 18.95 3.02 -3.55
C SER A 146 18.00 3.50 -2.46
N HIS A 147 18.51 4.32 -1.54
CA HIS A 147 17.67 5.04 -0.59
C HIS A 147 16.78 6.04 -1.33
N LEU A 148 15.49 6.04 -1.02
CA LEU A 148 14.51 6.99 -1.55
C LEU A 148 14.25 8.12 -0.55
N ALA A 149 13.79 7.77 0.65
CA ALA A 149 13.35 8.74 1.65
C ALA A 149 13.23 8.12 3.05
N GLU A 150 13.07 8.99 4.04
CA GLU A 150 12.73 8.61 5.41
C GLU A 150 11.47 9.36 5.86
N VAL A 151 10.63 8.71 6.66
CA VAL A 151 9.41 9.29 7.23
C VAL A 151 9.39 9.04 8.73
N ASP A 152 9.29 10.11 9.51
CA ASP A 152 8.98 10.03 10.94
C ASP A 152 7.56 9.49 11.12
N LEU A 153 7.43 8.41 11.89
CA LEU A 153 6.14 7.79 12.13
C LEU A 153 5.34 8.57 13.16
N LYS A 154 4.06 8.74 12.82
CA LYS A 154 3.02 9.23 13.74
C LYS A 154 2.23 8.07 14.39
N HIS A 155 2.58 6.83 14.05
CA HIS A 155 1.94 5.59 14.48
C HIS A 155 2.97 4.67 15.12
N SER A 156 2.56 3.83 16.08
CA SER A 156 3.44 2.80 16.63
C SER A 156 3.71 1.72 15.58
N PHE A 157 4.94 1.17 15.54
CA PHE A 157 5.24 -0.02 14.71
C PHE A 157 4.24 -1.15 14.93
N GLN A 158 3.78 -1.33 16.18
CA GLN A 158 2.88 -2.43 16.55
C GLN A 158 1.48 -2.29 15.95
N ASP A 159 1.07 -1.08 15.56
CA ASP A 159 -0.24 -0.82 14.99
C ASP A 159 -0.27 -1.08 13.47
N ILE A 160 0.89 -1.05 12.82
CA ILE A 160 1.04 -1.34 11.38
C ILE A 160 0.85 -2.84 11.17
N SER A 161 -0.23 -3.20 10.47
CA SER A 161 -0.69 -4.58 10.34
C SER A 161 -0.88 -5.03 8.90
N TYR A 162 -0.84 -4.11 7.94
CA TYR A 162 -1.07 -4.39 6.54
C TYR A 162 -0.08 -3.70 5.62
N VAL A 163 0.24 -4.38 4.52
CA VAL A 163 0.87 -3.80 3.33
C VAL A 163 -0.18 -3.84 2.22
N THR A 164 -0.46 -2.69 1.62
CA THR A 164 -1.37 -2.60 0.47
C THR A 164 -0.62 -2.13 -0.77
N LEU A 165 -1.05 -2.64 -1.92
CA LEU A 165 -0.53 -2.32 -3.25
C LEU A 165 -1.72 -2.07 -4.16
N SER A 166 -1.68 -1.04 -4.99
CA SER A 166 -2.84 -0.65 -5.81
C SER A 166 -2.48 0.02 -7.13
N HIS A 167 -3.50 0.31 -7.94
CA HIS A 167 -3.47 0.98 -9.23
C HIS A 167 -2.84 0.12 -10.35
N ASP A 168 -1.78 0.59 -11.01
CA ASP A 168 -1.19 -0.10 -12.18
C ASP A 168 -0.23 -1.23 -11.82
N ILE A 169 -0.29 -1.74 -10.59
CA ILE A 169 0.46 -2.92 -10.17
C ILE A 169 -0.30 -4.17 -10.63
N LEU A 170 0.33 -4.95 -11.52
CA LEU A 170 -0.28 -6.17 -12.10
C LEU A 170 -0.25 -7.34 -11.13
N LYS A 171 0.86 -7.52 -10.42
CA LYS A 171 1.06 -8.60 -9.47
C LYS A 171 2.19 -8.33 -8.51
N VAL A 172 2.12 -8.97 -7.35
CA VAL A 172 3.23 -9.13 -6.42
C VAL A 172 3.93 -10.45 -6.74
N ASN A 173 5.23 -10.38 -7.05
CA ASN A 173 6.05 -11.56 -7.29
C ASN A 173 6.55 -12.14 -5.97
N GLU A 174 7.02 -11.28 -5.06
CA GLU A 174 7.53 -11.68 -3.75
C GLU A 174 7.14 -10.64 -2.70
N LEU A 175 6.78 -11.13 -1.50
CA LEU A 175 6.58 -10.32 -0.31
C LEU A 175 7.39 -10.94 0.81
N ILE A 176 8.44 -10.25 1.25
CA ILE A 176 9.43 -10.78 2.20
C ILE A 176 9.34 -9.95 3.48
N PHE A 177 9.20 -10.66 4.60
CA PHE A 177 9.29 -10.09 5.93
C PHE A 177 10.57 -10.60 6.60
N LYS A 178 11.52 -9.70 6.86
CA LYS A 178 12.74 -10.02 7.59
C LYS A 178 12.56 -9.50 9.00
N PHE A 179 12.47 -10.43 9.93
CA PHE A 179 12.23 -10.18 11.33
C PHE A 179 13.56 -10.24 12.09
N ASN A 180 13.89 -9.16 12.79
CA ASN A 180 15.01 -9.15 13.75
C ASN A 180 14.64 -9.93 15.02
#